data_AF-A0A2H0A3S0-F1
#
_entry.id   AF-A0A2H0A3S0-F1
#
_cell.length_a   1.000
_cell.length_b   1.000
_cell.length_c   1.000
_cell.angle_alpha   90.00
_cell.angle_beta   90.00
_cell.angle_gamma   90.00
#
_symmetry.space_group_name_H-M   'P 1'
#
loop_
_entity.id
_entity.type
_entity.pdbx_description
1 polymer ?
#
loop_
_entity_poly.entity_id
_entity_poly.type
_entity_poly.pdbx_seq_one_letter_code
_entity_poly.pdbx_strand_id
1 'polypeptide(L)'
;MIHFDETPCTRFSLKKDLTDEVWALFRKRAKIPADMDALTALENLHLVMDGQMTHAGAWLLARDIRKFTTSADAACALFMGTDKVRILDRRGFDHDVYSMINEVVAYILSKINIEYIIKHVKREERPELPEEALREAVVNALVHRDYRSTANVQVYIFKDRVEIVSPGGLPAGMTEADLGVKSIPRNPLLFGMLYRMEAVEHIGSGIRRIRNLCREYGVTEPSIEVSEHWFTVIFPRPNVQSEDDAFAGAPEVTPEVTPEVTPEVQSMLSVLDGEMSRLDIMGALGLSDEKHFRQHYQQTAIRLGLIEMTLPDKPRSRNQRYRLTDKGKQLLKGGKA
;
A
#
# COMPACT_ATOMS: atom_id res chain seq x y z
N MET A 1 -4.26 -18.84 24.94
CA MET A 1 -3.26 -17.89 24.40
C MET A 1 -3.59 -16.55 25.02
N ILE A 2 -2.64 -15.86 25.66
CA ILE A 2 -2.89 -14.52 26.22
C ILE A 2 -2.51 -13.50 25.14
N HIS A 3 -3.47 -12.68 24.70
CA HIS A 3 -3.20 -11.61 23.74
C HIS A 3 -2.54 -10.43 24.46
N PHE A 4 -1.56 -9.79 23.81
CA PHE A 4 -0.76 -8.75 24.47
C PHE A 4 -1.58 -7.52 24.84
N ASP A 5 -2.55 -7.15 24.01
CA ASP A 5 -3.45 -6.02 24.22
C ASP A 5 -4.38 -6.19 25.42
N GLU A 6 -4.70 -7.43 25.80
CA GLU A 6 -5.46 -7.77 27.02
C GLU A 6 -4.60 -7.75 28.29
N THR A 7 -3.26 -7.75 28.17
CA THR A 7 -2.39 -7.79 29.36
C THR A 7 -2.43 -6.46 30.13
N PRO A 8 -2.24 -6.48 31.47
CA PRO A 8 -2.23 -5.26 32.27
C PRO A 8 -1.11 -4.30 31.87
N CYS A 9 -1.47 -3.03 31.63
CA CYS A 9 -0.54 -1.93 31.42
C CYS A 9 -0.27 -1.22 32.74
N THR A 10 0.71 -1.71 33.51
CA THR A 10 1.05 -1.20 34.85
C THR A 10 1.53 0.25 34.86
N ARG A 11 1.92 0.80 33.70
CA ARG A 11 2.35 2.19 33.53
C ARG A 11 1.19 3.19 33.43
N PHE A 12 -0.03 2.72 33.14
CA PHE A 12 -1.21 3.56 33.04
C PHE A 12 -1.83 3.77 34.43
N SER A 13 -1.95 5.03 34.83
CA SER A 13 -2.56 5.40 36.10
C SER A 13 -3.99 5.89 35.88
N LEU A 14 -4.98 5.12 36.35
CA LEU A 14 -6.40 5.53 36.30
C LEU A 14 -6.68 6.89 36.95
N LYS A 15 -5.82 7.34 37.87
CA LYS A 15 -5.96 8.65 38.51
C LYS A 15 -5.29 9.79 37.73
N LYS A 16 -4.17 9.53 37.05
CA LYS A 16 -3.36 10.58 36.40
C LYS A 16 -3.60 10.68 34.89
N ASP A 17 -3.87 9.54 34.24
CA ASP A 17 -3.93 9.43 32.78
C ASP A 17 -5.37 9.46 32.26
N LEU A 18 -6.32 8.92 33.02
CA LEU A 18 -7.76 9.01 32.71
C LEU A 18 -8.32 10.37 33.13
N THR A 19 -7.90 11.43 32.44
CA THR A 19 -8.43 12.78 32.65
C THR A 19 -9.85 12.92 32.07
N ASP A 20 -10.64 13.89 32.54
CA ASP A 20 -12.00 14.16 32.04
C ASP A 20 -12.03 14.39 30.52
N GLU A 21 -11.02 15.06 29.98
CA GLU A 21 -10.88 15.31 28.55
C GLU A 21 -10.69 14.00 27.74
N VAL A 22 -9.79 13.13 28.21
CA VAL A 22 -9.51 11.83 27.61
C VAL A 22 -10.75 10.94 27.69
N TRP A 23 -11.41 10.90 28.85
CA TRP A 23 -12.64 10.16 29.03
C TRP A 23 -13.75 10.68 28.12
N ALA A 24 -13.97 12.00 28.07
CA ALA A 24 -15.01 12.59 27.23
C ALA A 24 -14.81 12.27 25.75
N LEU A 25 -13.56 12.32 25.27
CA LEU A 25 -13.22 11.98 23.90
C LEU A 25 -13.46 10.49 23.60
N PHE A 26 -12.96 9.60 24.45
CA PHE A 26 -13.15 8.16 24.31
C PHE A 26 -14.63 7.79 24.38
N ARG A 27 -15.36 8.30 25.37
CA ARG A 27 -16.80 8.08 25.59
C ARG A 27 -17.62 8.43 24.35
N LYS A 28 -17.31 9.59 23.73
CA LYS A 28 -17.96 10.02 22.48
C LYS A 28 -17.71 9.04 21.34
N ARG A 29 -16.45 8.63 21.14
CA ARG A 29 -16.06 7.69 20.07
C ARG A 29 -16.64 6.30 20.28
N ALA A 30 -16.63 5.79 21.51
CA ALA A 30 -17.14 4.47 21.89
C ALA A 30 -18.67 4.41 22.07
N LYS A 31 -19.37 5.54 21.82
CA LYS A 31 -20.83 5.67 21.94
C LYS A 31 -21.35 5.24 23.32
N ILE A 32 -20.67 5.71 24.37
CA ILE A 32 -21.03 5.40 25.76
C ILE A 32 -21.99 6.50 26.29
N PRO A 33 -23.07 6.14 26.99
CA PRO A 33 -24.01 7.10 27.59
C PRO A 33 -23.31 8.14 28.47
N ALA A 34 -23.82 9.37 28.50
CA ALA A 34 -23.18 10.49 29.17
C ALA A 34 -23.20 10.40 30.71
N ASP A 35 -24.17 9.65 31.24
CA ASP A 35 -24.41 9.37 32.65
C ASP A 35 -23.66 8.13 33.16
N MET A 36 -23.00 7.39 32.28
CA MET A 36 -22.27 6.18 32.66
C MET A 36 -20.95 6.53 33.37
N ASP A 37 -20.75 5.93 34.55
CA ASP A 37 -19.48 6.00 35.27
C ASP A 37 -18.32 5.45 34.42
N ALA A 38 -17.19 6.15 34.44
CA ALA A 38 -16.05 5.84 33.58
C ALA A 38 -15.44 4.47 33.87
N LEU A 39 -15.22 4.13 35.14
CA LEU A 39 -14.61 2.85 35.51
C LEU A 39 -15.55 1.70 35.17
N THR A 40 -16.83 1.83 35.53
CA THR A 40 -17.87 0.84 35.18
C THR A 40 -17.92 0.59 33.67
N ALA A 41 -17.87 1.66 32.86
CA ALA A 41 -17.87 1.53 31.41
C ALA A 41 -16.61 0.83 30.88
N LEU A 42 -15.43 1.20 31.40
CA LEU A 42 -14.16 0.61 30.99
C LEU A 42 -14.03 -0.86 31.40
N GLU A 43 -14.57 -1.25 32.56
CA GLU A 43 -14.64 -2.65 33.01
C GLU A 43 -15.57 -3.49 32.12
N ASN A 44 -16.76 -2.96 31.80
CA ASN A 44 -17.70 -3.61 30.87
C ASN A 44 -17.14 -3.79 29.46
N LEU A 45 -16.19 -2.94 29.05
CA LEU A 45 -15.48 -3.03 27.78
C LEU A 45 -14.18 -3.83 27.88
N HIS A 46 -13.88 -4.43 29.04
CA HIS A 46 -12.65 -5.18 29.33
C HIS A 46 -11.36 -4.35 29.16
N LEU A 47 -11.47 -3.01 29.18
CA LEU A 47 -10.32 -2.10 29.14
C LEU A 47 -9.71 -1.89 30.52
N VAL A 48 -10.48 -2.13 31.58
CA VAL A 48 -10.00 -2.26 32.95
C VAL A 48 -10.34 -3.65 33.45
N MET A 49 -9.35 -4.38 33.96
CA MET A 49 -9.52 -5.70 34.57
C MET A 49 -8.76 -5.71 35.90
N ASP A 50 -9.41 -6.20 36.95
CA ASP A 50 -8.83 -6.26 38.31
C ASP A 50 -8.26 -4.92 38.79
N GLY A 51 -8.94 -3.82 38.46
CA GLY A 51 -8.52 -2.46 38.80
C GLY A 51 -7.30 -1.93 38.03
N GLN A 52 -6.84 -2.65 37.00
CA GLN A 52 -5.72 -2.26 36.14
C GLN A 52 -6.19 -2.05 34.70
N MET A 53 -5.67 -1.00 34.08
CA MET A 53 -5.89 -0.73 32.65
C MET A 53 -5.17 -1.79 31.80
N THR A 54 -5.81 -2.28 30.74
CA THR A 54 -5.18 -3.16 29.73
C THR A 54 -4.31 -2.34 28.77
N HIS A 55 -3.44 -2.99 28.00
CA HIS A 55 -2.69 -2.29 26.95
C HIS A 55 -3.61 -1.68 25.88
N ALA A 56 -4.66 -2.39 25.46
CA ALA A 56 -5.67 -1.86 24.54
C ALA A 56 -6.31 -0.57 25.09
N GLY A 57 -6.71 -0.59 26.36
CA GLY A 57 -7.30 0.58 27.01
C GLY A 57 -6.28 1.72 27.14
N ALA A 58 -5.04 1.43 27.53
CA ALA A 58 -3.99 2.42 27.59
C ALA A 58 -3.74 3.09 26.24
N TRP A 59 -3.77 2.34 25.14
CA TRP A 59 -3.56 2.85 23.78
C TRP A 59 -4.75 3.65 23.22
N LEU A 60 -5.97 3.36 23.66
CA LEU A 60 -7.19 4.08 23.25
C LEU A 60 -7.49 5.32 24.12
N LEU A 61 -6.91 5.39 25.31
CA LEU A 61 -7.07 6.49 26.27
C LEU A 61 -5.74 7.21 26.58
N ALA A 62 -4.79 7.20 25.65
CA ALA A 62 -3.53 7.91 25.79
C ALA A 62 -3.60 9.34 25.22
N ARG A 63 -2.95 10.30 25.90
CA ARG A 63 -2.51 11.54 25.25
C ARG A 63 -1.25 11.33 24.43
N ASP A 64 -0.31 10.54 24.96
CA ASP A 64 0.90 10.08 24.28
C ASP A 64 1.04 8.57 24.52
N ILE A 65 0.84 7.77 23.47
CA ILE A 65 0.88 6.31 23.51
C ILE A 65 2.26 5.77 23.89
N ARG A 66 3.33 6.53 23.60
CA ARG A 66 4.71 6.14 23.88
C ARG A 66 5.00 6.09 25.37
N LYS A 67 4.18 6.78 26.18
CA LYS A 67 4.21 6.64 27.64
C LYS A 67 3.96 5.19 28.06
N PHE A 68 3.18 4.43 27.31
CA PHE A 68 2.81 3.06 27.66
C PHE A 68 3.56 2.04 26.82
N THR A 69 3.83 2.37 25.54
CA THR A 69 4.60 1.52 24.62
C THR A 69 5.44 2.40 23.70
N THR A 70 6.75 2.49 23.95
CA THR A 70 7.66 3.48 23.33
C THR A 70 7.63 3.51 21.81
N SER A 71 7.41 2.37 21.15
CA SER A 71 7.41 2.19 19.71
C SER A 71 6.01 2.13 19.08
N ALA A 72 4.95 2.40 19.86
CA ALA A 72 3.57 2.32 19.40
C ALA A 72 3.12 3.51 18.54
N ASP A 73 4.00 4.49 18.33
CA ASP A 73 3.79 5.60 17.42
C ASP A 73 3.73 5.16 15.95
N ALA A 74 3.43 6.12 15.07
CA ALA A 74 3.54 5.98 13.62
C ALA A 74 4.46 7.07 13.08
N ALA A 75 5.42 6.68 12.24
CA ALA A 75 6.33 7.61 11.56
C ALA A 75 6.01 7.68 10.07
N CYS A 76 5.75 8.87 9.57
CA CYS A 76 5.51 9.12 8.16
C CYS A 76 6.66 9.92 7.55
N ALA A 77 7.04 9.59 6.32
CA ALA A 77 8.04 10.34 5.57
C ALA A 77 7.63 10.46 4.09
N LEU A 78 7.83 11.65 3.54
CA LEU A 78 7.71 11.94 2.12
C LEU A 78 9.10 11.98 1.49
N PHE A 79 9.29 11.27 0.39
CA PHE A 79 10.53 11.25 -0.38
C PHE A 79 10.36 11.93 -1.72
N MET A 80 11.43 12.54 -2.21
CA MET A 80 11.45 13.23 -3.50
C MET A 80 11.40 12.27 -4.69
N GLY A 81 11.96 11.08 -4.54
CA GLY A 81 12.09 10.08 -5.59
C GLY A 81 11.41 8.76 -5.24
N THR A 82 11.93 7.69 -5.82
CA THR A 82 11.48 6.30 -5.59
C THR A 82 12.35 5.56 -4.57
N ASP A 83 13.34 6.27 -3.99
CA ASP A 83 14.28 5.78 -2.98
C ASP A 83 14.17 6.57 -1.68
N LYS A 84 14.88 6.11 -0.64
CA LYS A 84 14.88 6.72 0.71
C LYS A 84 15.99 7.77 0.91
N VAL A 85 16.62 8.28 -0.15
CA VAL A 85 17.81 9.14 -0.05
C VAL A 85 17.44 10.58 0.31
N ARG A 86 16.41 11.14 -0.35
CA ARG A 86 16.02 12.55 -0.18
C ARG A 86 14.64 12.67 0.45
N ILE A 87 14.63 12.94 1.76
CA ILE A 87 13.41 13.21 2.55
C ILE A 87 12.98 14.67 2.31
N LEU A 88 11.71 14.87 1.95
CA LEU A 88 11.08 16.18 1.79
C LEU A 88 10.29 16.59 3.02
N ASP A 89 9.67 15.63 3.70
CA ASP A 89 8.92 15.87 4.93
C ASP A 89 8.96 14.63 5.82
N ARG A 90 8.89 14.83 7.13
CA ARG A 90 8.82 13.74 8.11
C ARG A 90 7.99 14.17 9.31
N ARG A 91 7.07 13.31 9.73
CA ARG A 91 6.20 13.55 10.88
C ARG A 91 5.99 12.28 11.69
N GLY A 92 5.95 12.41 13.01
CA GLY A 92 5.56 11.35 13.94
C GLY A 92 4.18 11.62 14.53
N PHE A 93 3.44 10.56 14.82
CA PHE A 93 2.12 10.58 15.44
C PHE A 93 2.09 9.63 16.62
N ASP A 94 1.70 10.15 17.78
CA ASP A 94 1.87 9.49 19.08
C ASP A 94 0.64 9.62 19.99
N HIS A 95 -0.49 10.13 19.50
CA HIS A 95 -1.74 10.18 20.25
C HIS A 95 -2.37 8.79 20.45
N ASP A 96 -3.58 8.72 21.01
CA ASP A 96 -4.34 7.48 21.04
C ASP A 96 -4.53 6.87 19.63
N VAL A 97 -4.68 5.54 19.56
CA VAL A 97 -4.75 4.81 18.28
C VAL A 97 -5.82 5.35 17.35
N TYR A 98 -6.99 5.75 17.86
CA TYR A 98 -8.06 6.29 17.03
C TYR A 98 -7.67 7.64 16.42
N SER A 99 -7.06 8.53 17.21
CA SER A 99 -6.54 9.80 16.71
C SER A 99 -5.43 9.57 15.68
N MET A 100 -4.49 8.67 15.95
CA MET A 100 -3.40 8.34 15.02
C MET A 100 -3.91 7.87 13.66
N ILE A 101 -4.98 7.05 13.60
CA ILE A 101 -5.59 6.63 12.33
C ILE A 101 -5.97 7.87 11.48
N ASN A 102 -6.68 8.82 12.08
CA ASN A 102 -7.14 10.02 11.37
C ASN A 102 -5.96 10.93 10.98
N GLU A 103 -4.98 11.08 11.87
CA GLU A 103 -3.81 11.92 11.64
C GLU A 103 -2.90 11.39 10.53
N VAL A 104 -2.66 10.08 10.51
CA VAL A 104 -1.85 9.43 9.47
C VAL A 104 -2.56 9.49 8.13
N VAL A 105 -3.87 9.20 8.07
CA VAL A 105 -4.64 9.32 6.81
C VAL A 105 -4.63 10.77 6.31
N ALA A 106 -4.89 11.75 7.17
CA ALA A 106 -4.85 13.17 6.81
C ALA A 106 -3.45 13.58 6.32
N TYR A 107 -2.39 13.05 6.93
CA TYR A 107 -1.03 13.27 6.44
C TYR A 107 -0.86 12.71 5.02
N ILE A 108 -1.24 11.46 4.77
CA ILE A 108 -1.14 10.85 3.43
C ILE A 108 -1.89 11.71 2.41
N LEU A 109 -3.16 12.04 2.68
CA LEU A 109 -4.00 12.86 1.80
C LEU A 109 -3.38 14.23 1.50
N SER A 110 -2.71 14.85 2.49
CA SER A 110 -2.03 16.14 2.30
C SER A 110 -0.77 16.07 1.41
N LYS A 111 -0.23 14.87 1.16
CA LYS A 111 1.02 14.66 0.41
C LYS A 111 0.83 13.96 -0.93
N ILE A 112 -0.35 13.42 -1.20
CA ILE A 112 -0.71 12.83 -2.49
C ILE A 112 -1.39 13.87 -3.38
N ASN A 113 -1.43 13.60 -4.69
CA ASN A 113 -2.08 14.53 -5.61
C ASN A 113 -3.60 14.51 -5.42
N ILE A 114 -4.24 15.64 -5.69
CA ILE A 114 -5.69 15.80 -5.69
C ILE A 114 -6.12 16.26 -7.08
N GLU A 115 -6.93 15.44 -7.75
CA GLU A 115 -7.64 15.81 -8.97
C GLU A 115 -8.84 16.69 -8.61
N TYR A 116 -9.10 17.70 -9.43
CA TYR A 116 -10.24 18.59 -9.25
C TYR A 116 -11.28 18.32 -10.34
N ILE A 117 -12.35 17.64 -9.97
CA ILE A 117 -13.46 17.33 -10.89
C ILE A 117 -14.49 18.45 -10.80
N ILE A 118 -14.68 19.17 -11.90
CA ILE A 118 -15.67 20.23 -11.99
C ILE A 118 -16.99 19.59 -12.46
N LYS A 119 -17.93 19.35 -11.54
CA LYS A 119 -19.30 18.94 -11.87
C LYS A 119 -20.25 20.10 -11.65
N HIS A 120 -20.81 20.62 -12.75
CA HIS A 120 -21.75 21.74 -12.78
C HIS A 120 -21.23 23.02 -12.09
N VAL A 121 -21.51 23.19 -10.79
CA VAL A 121 -21.24 24.40 -9.99
C VAL A 121 -20.39 24.09 -8.75
N LYS A 122 -20.15 22.81 -8.42
CA LYS A 122 -19.34 22.40 -7.26
C LYS A 122 -18.07 21.70 -7.71
N ARG A 123 -16.95 22.17 -7.16
CA ARG A 123 -15.64 21.52 -7.28
C ARG A 123 -15.63 20.32 -6.34
N GLU A 124 -15.38 19.14 -6.88
CA GLU A 124 -15.16 17.91 -6.13
C GLU A 124 -13.65 17.64 -6.10
N GLU A 125 -13.09 17.50 -4.91
CA GLU A 125 -11.69 17.11 -4.72
C GLU A 125 -11.60 15.59 -4.68
N ARG A 126 -10.81 15.01 -5.58
CA ARG A 126 -10.63 13.56 -5.70
C ARG A 126 -9.15 13.23 -5.53
N PRO A 127 -8.71 12.70 -4.38
CA PRO A 127 -7.32 12.27 -4.19
C PRO A 127 -6.89 11.21 -5.21
N GLU A 128 -5.61 11.08 -5.51
CA GLU A 128 -5.14 10.08 -6.49
C GLU A 128 -5.25 8.62 -6.00
N LEU A 129 -5.53 8.42 -4.70
CA LEU A 129 -5.78 7.12 -4.07
C LEU A 129 -7.05 7.21 -3.22
N PRO A 130 -7.86 6.13 -3.14
CA PRO A 130 -9.09 6.14 -2.35
C PRO A 130 -8.80 6.28 -0.86
N GLU A 131 -9.33 7.33 -0.23
CA GLU A 131 -9.19 7.60 1.21
C GLU A 131 -9.61 6.41 2.05
N GLU A 132 -10.72 5.76 1.72
CA GLU A 132 -11.22 4.61 2.46
C GLU A 132 -10.25 3.41 2.44
N ALA A 133 -9.55 3.20 1.33
CA ALA A 133 -8.58 2.10 1.23
C ALA A 133 -7.31 2.41 2.02
N LEU A 134 -6.85 3.68 1.99
CA LEU A 134 -5.75 4.16 2.82
C LEU A 134 -6.09 4.04 4.30
N ARG A 135 -7.31 4.45 4.69
CA ARG A 135 -7.81 4.31 6.06
C ARG A 135 -7.81 2.86 6.51
N GLU A 136 -8.40 1.96 5.72
CA GLU A 136 -8.43 0.53 6.02
C GLU A 136 -7.01 -0.05 6.18
N ALA A 137 -6.06 0.34 5.32
CA ALA A 137 -4.67 -0.11 5.43
C ALA A 137 -3.96 0.44 6.67
N VAL A 138 -4.18 1.71 7.04
CA VAL A 138 -3.64 2.30 8.27
C VAL A 138 -4.21 1.63 9.51
N VAL A 139 -5.53 1.37 9.54
CA VAL A 139 -6.16 0.67 10.67
C VAL A 139 -5.60 -0.75 10.78
N ASN A 140 -5.49 -1.47 9.66
CA ASN A 140 -4.90 -2.81 9.65
C ASN A 140 -3.45 -2.79 10.16
N ALA A 141 -2.66 -1.79 9.76
CA ALA A 141 -1.29 -1.63 10.22
C ALA A 141 -1.20 -1.40 11.73
N LEU A 142 -2.12 -0.64 12.34
CA LEU A 142 -2.14 -0.37 13.78
C LEU A 142 -2.77 -1.51 14.60
N VAL A 143 -3.80 -2.18 14.09
CA VAL A 143 -4.48 -3.28 14.77
C VAL A 143 -3.67 -4.57 14.75
N HIS A 144 -3.04 -4.90 13.63
CA HIS A 144 -2.33 -6.18 13.47
C HIS A 144 -0.85 -6.09 13.85
N ARG A 145 -0.39 -4.91 14.27
CA ARG A 145 0.97 -4.65 14.75
C ARG A 145 1.37 -5.58 15.90
N ASP A 146 2.58 -6.10 15.86
CA ASP A 146 3.22 -6.67 17.06
C ASP A 146 3.69 -5.55 17.99
N TYR A 147 2.89 -5.26 19.01
CA TYR A 147 3.20 -4.19 19.98
C TYR A 147 4.38 -4.50 20.90
N ARG A 148 4.94 -5.71 20.84
CA ARG A 148 6.19 -6.07 21.53
C ARG A 148 7.43 -5.73 20.70
N SER A 149 7.26 -5.40 19.42
CA SER A 149 8.34 -4.93 18.55
C SER A 149 8.84 -3.55 18.97
N THR A 150 10.14 -3.30 18.82
CA THR A 150 10.75 -1.98 19.03
C THR A 150 10.58 -1.02 17.85
N ALA A 151 10.03 -1.50 16.73
CA ALA A 151 9.76 -0.66 15.55
C ALA A 151 8.34 -0.09 15.57
N ASN A 152 8.17 1.12 15.03
CA ASN A 152 6.87 1.76 14.84
C ASN A 152 6.21 1.37 13.51
N VAL A 153 4.93 1.72 13.33
CA VAL A 153 4.31 1.72 12.01
C VAL A 153 4.97 2.79 11.17
N GLN A 154 5.27 2.48 9.91
CA GLN A 154 5.94 3.41 9.01
C GLN A 154 5.08 3.64 7.77
N VAL A 155 4.92 4.91 7.40
CA VAL A 155 4.28 5.28 6.14
C VAL A 155 5.28 6.03 5.28
N TYR A 156 5.59 5.47 4.12
CA TYR A 156 6.52 6.06 3.17
C TYR A 156 5.77 6.49 1.92
N ILE A 157 5.87 7.76 1.59
CA ILE A 157 5.26 8.33 0.39
C ILE A 157 6.40 8.63 -0.57
N PHE A 158 6.49 7.84 -1.63
CA PHE A 158 7.44 8.01 -2.73
C PHE A 158 6.77 8.69 -3.91
N LYS A 159 7.56 9.05 -4.92
CA LYS A 159 7.03 9.60 -6.17
C LYS A 159 6.01 8.65 -6.83
N ASP A 160 6.25 7.34 -6.78
CA ASP A 160 5.52 6.31 -7.53
C ASP A 160 4.59 5.45 -6.68
N ARG A 161 4.67 5.52 -5.35
CA ARG A 161 3.88 4.67 -4.45
C ARG A 161 3.75 5.21 -3.03
N VAL A 162 2.76 4.70 -2.30
CA VAL A 162 2.62 4.83 -0.85
C VAL A 162 2.80 3.45 -0.22
N GLU A 163 3.77 3.30 0.69
CA GLU A 163 3.98 2.08 1.46
C GLU A 163 3.50 2.28 2.90
N ILE A 164 2.68 1.37 3.40
CA ILE A 164 2.27 1.30 4.81
C ILE A 164 2.86 0.01 5.39
N VAL A 165 3.85 0.16 6.26
CA VAL A 165 4.65 -0.91 6.84
C VAL A 165 4.27 -1.10 8.30
N SER A 166 3.84 -2.30 8.66
CA SER A 166 3.53 -2.68 10.04
C SER A 166 4.55 -3.70 10.58
N PRO A 167 5.07 -3.51 11.80
CA PRO A 167 5.84 -4.52 12.50
C PRO A 167 5.01 -5.77 12.82
N GLY A 168 5.59 -6.94 12.53
CA GLY A 168 4.98 -8.26 12.70
C GLY A 168 4.61 -8.89 11.36
N GLY A 169 4.90 -10.18 11.22
CA GLY A 169 4.43 -10.99 10.09
C GLY A 169 3.01 -11.52 10.30
N LEU A 170 2.63 -12.54 9.53
CA LEU A 170 1.34 -13.20 9.67
C LEU A 170 1.19 -13.88 11.04
N PRO A 171 -0.03 -13.87 11.63
CA PRO A 171 -0.33 -14.67 12.82
C PRO A 171 -0.04 -16.16 12.59
N ALA A 172 0.31 -16.87 13.66
CA ALA A 172 0.54 -18.31 13.58
C ALA A 172 -0.69 -19.03 13.02
N GLY A 173 -0.48 -19.87 12.01
CA GLY A 173 -1.55 -20.60 11.31
C GLY A 173 -2.20 -19.85 10.15
N MET A 174 -1.74 -18.63 9.83
CA MET A 174 -2.14 -17.89 8.63
C MET A 174 -1.05 -17.96 7.56
N THR A 175 -1.46 -18.11 6.31
CA THR A 175 -0.61 -18.07 5.12
C THR A 175 -0.97 -16.89 4.22
N GLU A 176 -0.13 -16.56 3.25
CA GLU A 176 -0.44 -15.51 2.27
C GLU A 176 -1.72 -15.81 1.47
N ALA A 177 -2.02 -17.09 1.22
CA ALA A 177 -3.24 -17.51 0.53
C ALA A 177 -4.53 -17.19 1.33
N ASP A 178 -4.42 -16.99 2.64
CA ASP A 178 -5.56 -16.64 3.50
C ASP A 178 -5.88 -15.13 3.48
N LEU A 179 -4.98 -14.29 2.92
CA LEU A 179 -5.11 -12.83 2.93
C LEU A 179 -6.31 -12.35 2.11
N GLY A 180 -7.25 -11.70 2.79
CA GLY A 180 -8.51 -11.21 2.20
C GLY A 180 -9.66 -12.22 2.26
N VAL A 181 -9.42 -13.42 2.81
CA VAL A 181 -10.44 -14.45 3.04
C VAL A 181 -10.67 -14.68 4.54
N LYS A 182 -9.60 -14.75 5.31
CA LYS A 182 -9.64 -14.91 6.77
C LYS A 182 -9.09 -13.67 7.45
N SER A 183 -9.59 -13.37 8.64
CA SER A 183 -9.02 -12.36 9.53
C SER A 183 -8.79 -12.96 10.90
N ILE A 184 -7.56 -12.86 11.38
CA ILE A 184 -7.16 -13.20 12.75
C ILE A 184 -6.50 -11.94 13.31
N PRO A 185 -7.21 -11.13 14.12
CA PRO A 185 -6.62 -9.95 14.73
C PRO A 185 -5.54 -10.36 15.74
N ARG A 186 -4.36 -9.75 15.64
CA ARG A 186 -3.28 -9.94 16.62
C ARG A 186 -3.66 -9.35 17.98
N ASN A 187 -4.35 -8.22 17.95
CA ASN A 187 -4.86 -7.48 19.09
C ASN A 187 -6.40 -7.45 19.04
N PRO A 188 -7.10 -8.53 19.48
CA PRO A 188 -8.55 -8.67 19.33
C PRO A 188 -9.36 -7.66 20.15
N LEU A 189 -8.90 -7.27 21.35
CA LEU A 189 -9.58 -6.28 22.19
C LEU A 189 -9.48 -4.90 21.54
N LEU A 190 -8.29 -4.52 21.04
CA LEU A 190 -8.12 -3.29 20.27
C LEU A 190 -8.99 -3.27 19.01
N PHE A 191 -9.01 -4.38 18.25
CA PHE A 191 -9.84 -4.51 17.06
C PHE A 191 -11.33 -4.35 17.37
N GLY A 192 -11.83 -5.05 18.39
CA GLY A 192 -13.23 -4.98 18.81
C GLY A 192 -13.65 -3.56 19.21
N MET A 193 -12.77 -2.83 19.89
CA MET A 193 -13.01 -1.43 20.24
C MET A 193 -13.02 -0.51 19.02
N LEU A 194 -12.08 -0.65 18.09
CA LEU A 194 -12.06 0.16 16.86
C LEU A 194 -13.26 -0.13 15.95
N TYR A 195 -13.72 -1.38 15.92
CA TYR A 195 -14.98 -1.75 15.27
C TYR A 195 -16.18 -1.05 15.93
N ARG A 196 -16.28 -1.09 17.27
CA ARG A 196 -17.32 -0.36 18.02
C ARG A 196 -17.29 1.15 17.77
N MET A 197 -16.10 1.72 17.62
CA MET A 197 -15.90 3.15 17.34
C MET A 197 -16.06 3.51 15.85
N GLU A 198 -16.46 2.56 15.00
CA GLU A 198 -16.62 2.74 13.55
C GLU A 198 -15.33 3.24 12.85
N ALA A 199 -14.16 2.88 13.41
CA ALA A 199 -12.89 3.05 12.71
C ALA A 199 -12.67 1.94 11.67
N VAL A 200 -13.32 0.79 11.85
CA VAL A 200 -13.37 -0.35 10.91
C VAL A 200 -14.83 -0.68 10.63
N GLU A 201 -15.21 -0.81 9.37
CA GLU A 201 -16.60 -1.07 8.98
C GLU A 201 -16.91 -2.57 8.86
N HIS A 202 -15.94 -3.41 8.48
CA HIS A 202 -16.18 -4.81 8.15
C HIS A 202 -15.14 -5.78 8.71
N ILE A 203 -15.61 -6.81 9.42
CA ILE A 203 -14.78 -7.89 9.95
C ILE A 203 -14.43 -8.88 8.82
N GLY A 204 -13.20 -9.39 8.79
CA GLY A 204 -12.88 -10.56 7.96
C GLY A 204 -12.50 -10.29 6.51
N SER A 205 -12.50 -9.04 6.05
CA SER A 205 -12.33 -8.74 4.61
C SER A 205 -11.45 -7.54 4.28
N GLY A 206 -10.72 -6.96 5.24
CA GLY A 206 -9.99 -5.70 5.05
C GLY A 206 -9.14 -5.62 3.79
N ILE A 207 -8.31 -6.64 3.51
CA ILE A 207 -7.50 -6.70 2.28
C ILE A 207 -8.35 -6.79 1.01
N ARG A 208 -9.41 -7.59 1.02
CA ARG A 208 -10.34 -7.69 -0.12
C ARG A 208 -11.08 -6.37 -0.34
N ARG A 209 -11.47 -5.70 0.73
CA ARG A 209 -12.11 -4.37 0.70
C ARG A 209 -11.16 -3.34 0.10
N ILE A 210 -9.90 -3.30 0.55
CA ILE A 210 -8.87 -2.43 -0.04
C ILE A 210 -8.77 -2.63 -1.55
N ARG A 211 -8.67 -3.88 -2.02
CA ARG A 211 -8.60 -4.19 -3.47
C ARG A 211 -9.86 -3.75 -4.22
N ASN A 212 -11.04 -4.03 -3.67
CA ASN A 212 -12.31 -3.63 -4.28
C ASN A 212 -12.44 -2.10 -4.36
N LEU A 213 -12.09 -1.38 -3.28
CA LEU A 213 -12.09 0.09 -3.27
C LEU A 213 -11.15 0.65 -4.33
N CYS A 214 -9.93 0.14 -4.46
CA CYS A 214 -9.01 0.56 -5.51
C CYS A 214 -9.57 0.30 -6.92
N ARG A 215 -10.17 -0.88 -7.14
CA ARG A 215 -10.79 -1.24 -8.42
C ARG A 215 -11.98 -0.33 -8.77
N GLU A 216 -12.87 -0.10 -7.83
CA GLU A 216 -14.04 0.79 -7.98
C GLU A 216 -13.61 2.25 -8.17
N TYR A 217 -12.50 2.65 -7.54
CA TYR A 217 -11.89 3.96 -7.71
C TYR A 217 -11.14 4.12 -9.03
N GLY A 218 -10.90 3.03 -9.78
CA GLY A 218 -10.21 3.05 -11.07
C GLY A 218 -8.68 3.17 -10.96
N VAL A 219 -8.08 2.72 -9.85
CA VAL A 219 -6.62 2.72 -9.65
C VAL A 219 -6.09 1.30 -9.47
N THR A 220 -4.78 1.11 -9.71
CA THR A 220 -4.12 -0.18 -9.54
C THR A 220 -4.30 -0.72 -8.12
N GLU A 221 -4.65 -2.00 -8.01
CA GLU A 221 -4.76 -2.68 -6.72
C GLU A 221 -3.41 -2.68 -5.98
N PRO A 222 -3.40 -2.55 -4.64
CA PRO A 222 -2.16 -2.56 -3.90
C PRO A 222 -1.55 -3.95 -3.85
N SER A 223 -0.23 -4.01 -3.92
CA SER A 223 0.53 -5.23 -3.62
C SER A 223 0.76 -5.36 -2.13
N ILE A 224 0.99 -6.59 -1.68
CA ILE A 224 1.28 -6.91 -0.29
C ILE A 224 2.60 -7.66 -0.25
N GLU A 225 3.50 -7.19 0.60
CA GLU A 225 4.75 -7.88 0.89
C GLU A 225 4.72 -8.37 2.33
N VAL A 226 4.95 -9.66 2.51
CA VAL A 226 4.95 -10.33 3.80
C VAL A 226 6.32 -10.92 4.06
N SER A 227 6.82 -10.70 5.27
CA SER A 227 7.99 -11.40 5.80
C SER A 227 7.70 -11.89 7.22
N GLU A 228 8.67 -12.58 7.83
CA GLU A 228 8.54 -13.10 9.19
C GLU A 228 8.20 -12.00 10.22
N HIS A 229 8.71 -10.79 10.01
CA HIS A 229 8.62 -9.70 10.98
C HIS A 229 8.00 -8.42 10.44
N TRP A 230 7.53 -8.42 9.19
CA TRP A 230 6.96 -7.23 8.56
C TRP A 230 5.80 -7.58 7.65
N PHE A 231 4.82 -6.68 7.63
CA PHE A 231 3.71 -6.70 6.71
C PHE A 231 3.60 -5.32 6.04
N THR A 232 3.70 -5.27 4.72
CA THR A 232 3.67 -4.02 3.96
C THR A 232 2.54 -4.04 2.94
N VAL A 233 1.74 -2.97 2.92
CA VAL A 233 0.78 -2.69 1.85
C VAL A 233 1.32 -1.57 0.98
N ILE A 234 1.37 -1.79 -0.34
CA ILE A 234 1.97 -0.86 -1.29
C ILE A 234 0.91 -0.41 -2.29
N PHE A 235 0.56 0.87 -2.25
CA PHE A 235 -0.37 1.51 -3.18
C PHE A 235 0.42 2.19 -4.31
N PRO A 236 0.32 1.72 -5.57
CA PRO A 236 0.90 2.43 -6.71
C PRO A 236 0.20 3.78 -6.91
N ARG A 237 0.98 4.85 -7.13
CA ARG A 237 0.42 6.18 -7.42
C ARG A 237 0.25 6.31 -8.95
N PRO A 238 -0.92 6.73 -9.45
CA PRO A 238 -1.20 6.79 -10.88
C PRO A 238 -0.35 7.82 -11.64
N ASN A 239 0.27 8.79 -10.96
CA ASN A 239 1.06 9.86 -11.58
C ASN A 239 2.55 9.56 -11.75
N VAL A 240 2.86 8.46 -12.46
CA VAL A 240 4.11 8.30 -13.22
C VAL A 240 3.81 7.75 -14.63
N GLN A 241 2.74 8.23 -15.25
CA GLN A 241 2.70 8.32 -16.71
C GLN A 241 3.29 9.67 -17.09
N SER A 242 4.41 9.66 -17.81
CA SER A 242 4.83 10.80 -18.63
C SER A 242 3.65 11.24 -19.49
N GLU A 243 3.54 12.54 -19.75
CA GLU A 243 2.43 13.22 -20.44
C GLU A 243 2.14 12.74 -21.89
N ASP A 244 2.59 11.56 -22.30
CA ASP A 244 2.39 10.98 -23.64
C ASP A 244 1.11 10.13 -23.77
N ASP A 245 0.44 9.75 -22.66
CA ASP A 245 -0.71 8.81 -22.68
C ASP A 245 -2.10 9.47 -22.73
N ALA A 246 -2.20 10.78 -23.02
CA ALA A 246 -3.49 11.50 -23.07
C ALA A 246 -4.26 11.36 -24.42
N PHE A 247 -3.85 10.45 -25.31
CA PHE A 247 -4.53 10.20 -26.59
C PHE A 247 -4.72 8.71 -26.87
N ALA A 248 -5.53 8.02 -26.06
CA ALA A 248 -6.17 6.78 -26.50
C ALA A 248 -7.52 6.61 -25.80
N GLY A 249 -8.56 6.37 -26.61
CA GLY A 249 -9.97 6.39 -26.22
C GLY A 249 -10.41 5.30 -25.25
N ALA A 250 -11.62 5.50 -24.74
CA ALA A 250 -12.34 4.69 -23.77
C ALA A 250 -12.34 3.16 -24.05
N PRO A 251 -12.50 2.32 -23.00
CA PRO A 251 -12.38 0.87 -23.11
C PRO A 251 -13.70 0.21 -23.53
N GLU A 252 -13.62 -0.76 -24.43
CA GLU A 252 -14.63 -1.79 -24.60
C GLU A 252 -14.09 -3.14 -24.11
N VAL A 253 -14.97 -3.87 -23.44
CA VAL A 253 -14.70 -5.06 -22.61
C VAL A 253 -14.67 -6.33 -23.46
N THR A 254 -13.67 -7.20 -23.29
CA THR A 254 -13.79 -8.65 -22.93
C THR A 254 -12.43 -9.37 -22.93
N PRO A 255 -12.28 -10.50 -22.20
CA PRO A 255 -10.99 -11.05 -21.79
C PRO A 255 -10.54 -12.25 -22.64
N GLU A 256 -9.32 -12.23 -23.19
CA GLU A 256 -8.60 -13.44 -23.57
C GLU A 256 -7.10 -13.29 -23.30
N VAL A 257 -6.57 -14.23 -22.50
CA VAL A 257 -5.17 -14.29 -22.09
C VAL A 257 -4.33 -14.79 -23.26
N THR A 258 -3.78 -13.85 -24.04
CA THR A 258 -2.51 -14.04 -24.74
C THR A 258 -1.52 -13.01 -24.21
N PRO A 259 -0.23 -13.33 -24.04
CA PRO A 259 0.77 -12.31 -23.71
C PRO A 259 0.86 -11.38 -24.91
N GLU A 260 0.10 -10.28 -24.89
CA GLU A 260 0.10 -9.31 -25.97
C GLU A 260 1.52 -8.76 -26.13
N VAL A 261 2.05 -8.93 -27.34
CA VAL A 261 3.30 -8.34 -27.75
C VAL A 261 3.06 -6.83 -27.82
N THR A 262 3.75 -6.07 -26.97
CA THR A 262 3.54 -4.62 -26.88
C THR A 262 3.81 -3.94 -28.24
N PRO A 263 3.18 -2.79 -28.54
CA PRO A 263 3.38 -2.06 -29.80
C PRO A 263 4.86 -1.74 -30.09
N GLU A 264 5.66 -1.52 -29.04
CA GLU A 264 7.11 -1.31 -29.11
C GLU A 264 7.83 -2.52 -29.67
N VAL A 265 7.49 -3.71 -29.17
CA VAL A 265 8.09 -4.96 -29.65
C VAL A 265 7.64 -5.24 -31.07
N GLN A 266 6.37 -5.04 -31.42
CA GLN A 266 5.88 -5.20 -32.80
C GLN A 266 6.63 -4.27 -33.78
N SER A 267 6.79 -3.00 -33.40
CA SER A 267 7.56 -2.02 -34.17
C SER A 267 9.01 -2.48 -34.36
N MET A 268 9.66 -2.99 -33.30
CA MET A 268 11.02 -3.53 -33.40
C MET A 268 11.12 -4.73 -34.35
N LEU A 269 10.17 -5.65 -34.30
CA LEU A 269 10.17 -6.82 -35.16
C LEU A 269 10.00 -6.41 -36.63
N SER A 270 9.20 -5.38 -36.92
CA SER A 270 8.93 -4.92 -38.29
C SER A 270 10.15 -4.33 -39.01
N VAL A 271 11.12 -3.80 -38.26
CA VAL A 271 12.34 -3.18 -38.81
C VAL A 271 13.54 -4.13 -38.84
N LEU A 272 13.43 -5.30 -38.20
CA LEU A 272 14.50 -6.28 -38.12
C LEU A 272 14.66 -7.02 -39.46
N ASP A 273 15.73 -6.71 -40.17
CA ASP A 273 16.14 -7.42 -41.39
C ASP A 273 17.54 -8.04 -41.21
N GLY A 274 17.63 -9.35 -41.34
CA GLY A 274 18.86 -10.10 -41.09
C GLY A 274 19.41 -9.97 -39.66
N GLU A 275 20.71 -9.72 -39.53
CA GLU A 275 21.41 -9.55 -38.26
C GLU A 275 21.81 -8.09 -38.05
N MET A 276 21.09 -7.41 -37.15
CA MET A 276 21.27 -5.98 -36.88
C MET A 276 21.93 -5.75 -35.53
N SER A 277 22.78 -4.72 -35.43
CA SER A 277 23.23 -4.26 -34.12
C SER A 277 22.12 -3.50 -33.41
N ARG A 278 22.24 -3.33 -32.10
CA ARG A 278 21.31 -2.51 -31.32
C ARG A 278 21.19 -1.08 -31.85
N LEU A 279 22.31 -0.48 -32.27
CA LEU A 279 22.32 0.88 -32.81
C LEU A 279 21.59 0.95 -34.15
N ASP A 280 21.74 -0.06 -35.00
CA ASP A 280 21.04 -0.11 -36.29
C ASP A 280 19.52 -0.23 -36.09
N ILE A 281 19.07 -1.05 -35.13
CA ILE A 281 17.64 -1.21 -34.80
C ILE A 281 17.08 0.10 -34.24
N MET A 282 17.79 0.74 -33.31
CA MET A 282 17.38 2.04 -32.76
C MET A 282 17.31 3.11 -33.86
N GLY A 283 18.29 3.13 -34.77
CA GLY A 283 18.32 4.03 -35.92
C GLY A 283 17.13 3.82 -36.85
N ALA A 284 16.77 2.57 -37.15
CA ALA A 284 15.61 2.24 -37.97
C ALA A 284 14.26 2.63 -37.32
N LEU A 285 14.20 2.67 -35.99
CA LEU A 285 13.02 3.10 -35.23
C LEU A 285 13.01 4.60 -34.89
N GLY A 286 14.07 5.36 -35.23
CA GLY A 286 14.20 6.76 -34.84
C GLY A 286 14.38 6.99 -33.33
N LEU A 287 14.84 5.99 -32.58
CA LEU A 287 14.98 6.04 -31.12
C LEU A 287 16.38 6.51 -30.71
N SER A 288 16.43 7.37 -29.69
CA SER A 288 17.68 7.90 -29.11
C SER A 288 17.94 7.43 -27.67
N ASP A 289 16.93 6.97 -26.96
CA ASP A 289 17.06 6.48 -25.58
C ASP A 289 17.42 4.99 -25.55
N GLU A 290 18.70 4.71 -25.29
CA GLU A 290 19.26 3.36 -25.21
C GLU A 290 18.72 2.55 -24.02
N LYS A 291 18.41 3.21 -22.90
CA LYS A 291 17.92 2.54 -21.69
C LYS A 291 16.49 2.07 -21.90
N HIS A 292 15.63 2.95 -22.44
CA HIS A 292 14.25 2.64 -22.79
C HIS A 292 14.19 1.52 -23.86
N PHE A 293 14.97 1.64 -24.94
CA PHE A 293 15.05 0.61 -25.97
C PHE A 293 15.43 -0.76 -25.40
N ARG A 294 16.46 -0.80 -24.54
CA ARG A 294 16.91 -2.06 -23.94
C ARG A 294 15.82 -2.71 -23.08
N GLN A 295 15.14 -1.92 -22.25
CA GLN A 295 14.17 -2.43 -21.27
C GLN A 295 12.84 -2.85 -21.93
N HIS A 296 12.29 -2.00 -22.80
CA HIS A 296 10.93 -2.16 -23.30
C HIS A 296 10.85 -2.88 -24.65
N TYR A 297 11.89 -2.79 -25.48
CA TYR A 297 11.92 -3.41 -26.81
C TYR A 297 12.72 -4.72 -26.76
N GLN A 298 14.03 -4.58 -26.51
CA GLN A 298 14.98 -5.67 -26.71
C GLN A 298 14.83 -6.80 -25.68
N GLN A 299 14.82 -6.49 -24.38
CA GLN A 299 14.69 -7.50 -23.34
C GLN A 299 13.32 -8.16 -23.36
N THR A 300 12.26 -7.40 -23.62
CA THR A 300 10.91 -7.93 -23.80
C THR A 300 10.85 -8.92 -24.97
N ALA A 301 11.40 -8.55 -26.13
CA ALA A 301 11.39 -9.41 -27.32
C ALA A 301 12.23 -10.69 -27.14
N ILE A 302 13.36 -10.62 -26.43
CA ILE A 302 14.18 -11.79 -26.07
C ILE A 302 13.42 -12.70 -25.09
N ARG A 303 12.81 -12.12 -24.05
CA ARG A 303 12.02 -12.87 -23.05
C ARG A 303 10.83 -13.60 -23.69
N LEU A 304 10.19 -12.97 -24.66
CA LEU A 304 9.09 -13.57 -25.43
C LEU A 304 9.56 -14.59 -26.49
N GLY A 305 10.88 -14.71 -26.69
CA GLY A 305 11.49 -15.61 -27.67
C GLY A 305 11.25 -15.19 -29.11
N LEU A 306 11.00 -13.90 -29.37
CA LEU A 306 10.70 -13.35 -30.70
C LEU A 306 11.98 -12.96 -31.46
N ILE A 307 13.06 -12.67 -30.72
CA ILE A 307 14.40 -12.43 -31.25
C ILE A 307 15.43 -13.22 -30.45
N GLU A 308 16.59 -13.44 -31.05
CA GLU A 308 17.74 -14.10 -30.41
C GLU A 308 19.03 -13.30 -30.58
N MET A 309 19.99 -13.56 -29.69
CA MET A 309 21.35 -13.00 -29.74
C MET A 309 22.23 -13.88 -30.63
N THR A 310 23.06 -13.25 -31.48
CA THR A 310 24.02 -14.00 -32.30
C THR A 310 25.22 -14.52 -31.50
N LEU A 311 25.53 -13.88 -30.36
CA LEU A 311 26.57 -14.29 -29.41
C LEU A 311 25.98 -14.53 -28.00
N PRO A 312 25.27 -15.65 -27.75
CA PRO A 312 24.60 -15.91 -26.48
C PRO A 312 25.58 -16.03 -25.30
N ASP A 313 26.76 -16.62 -25.51
CA ASP A 313 27.78 -16.80 -24.46
C ASP A 313 28.52 -15.50 -24.10
N LYS A 314 28.37 -14.45 -24.91
CA LYS A 314 29.01 -13.14 -24.72
C LYS A 314 27.97 -12.01 -24.89
N PRO A 315 26.97 -11.92 -23.99
CA PRO A 315 25.85 -10.99 -24.13
C PRO A 315 26.26 -9.51 -24.15
N ARG A 316 27.43 -9.19 -23.59
CA ARG A 316 28.02 -7.83 -23.55
C ARG A 316 29.04 -7.57 -24.65
N SER A 317 29.15 -8.44 -25.66
CA SER A 317 30.07 -8.25 -26.79
C SER A 317 29.75 -6.98 -27.56
N ARG A 318 30.78 -6.20 -27.90
CA ARG A 318 30.66 -5.05 -28.82
C ARG A 318 30.19 -5.45 -30.23
N ASN A 319 30.35 -6.74 -30.58
CA ASN A 319 29.93 -7.31 -31.86
C ASN A 319 28.56 -8.00 -31.75
N GLN A 320 27.82 -7.82 -30.65
CA GLN A 320 26.50 -8.45 -30.46
C GLN A 320 25.50 -7.95 -31.52
N ARG A 321 24.78 -8.89 -32.12
CA ARG A 321 23.69 -8.61 -33.06
C ARG A 321 22.44 -9.41 -32.68
N TYR A 322 21.32 -9.00 -33.23
CA TYR A 322 20.00 -9.57 -32.95
C TYR A 322 19.31 -9.91 -34.26
N ARG A 323 18.57 -11.02 -34.28
CA ARG A 323 17.79 -11.48 -35.43
C ARG A 323 16.48 -12.12 -34.99
N LEU A 324 15.51 -12.15 -35.89
CA LEU A 324 14.19 -12.76 -35.66
C LEU A 324 14.30 -14.29 -35.51
N THR A 325 13.61 -14.83 -34.51
CA THR A 325 13.36 -16.28 -34.40
C THR A 325 12.19 -16.67 -35.32
N ASP A 326 11.95 -17.98 -35.48
CA ASP A 326 10.78 -18.46 -36.23
C ASP A 326 9.46 -17.99 -35.60
N LYS A 327 9.42 -17.88 -34.27
CA LYS A 327 8.28 -17.32 -33.53
C LYS A 327 8.07 -15.84 -33.85
N GLY A 328 9.14 -15.05 -33.92
CA GLY A 328 9.09 -13.64 -34.34
C GLY A 328 8.60 -13.47 -35.79
N LYS A 329 9.06 -14.33 -36.70
CA LYS A 329 8.63 -14.32 -38.10
C LYS A 329 7.17 -14.72 -38.28
N GLN A 330 6.67 -15.69 -37.51
CA GLN A 330 5.26 -16.09 -37.54
C GLN A 330 4.35 -14.97 -37.05
N LEU A 331 4.76 -14.24 -36.01
CA LEU A 331 4.01 -13.09 -35.48
C LEU A 331 3.84 -11.99 -36.55
N LEU A 332 4.89 -11.68 -37.31
CA LEU A 332 4.83 -10.70 -38.42
C LEU A 332 3.97 -11.16 -39.60
N LYS A 333 3.85 -12.48 -39.82
CA LYS A 333 3.01 -13.04 -40.89
C LYS A 333 1.53 -13.10 -40.50
N GLY A 334 1.22 -13.24 -39.21
CA GLY A 334 -0.16 -13.30 -38.68
C GLY A 334 -0.89 -11.96 -38.64
N GLY A 335 -0.19 -10.82 -38.76
CA GLY A 335 -0.79 -9.47 -38.76
C GLY A 335 -1.20 -8.93 -40.15
N LYS A 336 -1.13 -9.75 -41.21
CA LYS A 336 -1.65 -9.43 -42.55
C LYS A 336 -2.68 -10.49 -42.95
N ALA A 337 -3.88 -10.40 -42.39
CA ALA A 337 -5.08 -11.04 -42.90
C ALA A 337 -6.29 -10.15 -42.56
#